data_AF-G1NG97-F1
#
_entry.id   AF-G1NG97-F1
#
_cell.length_a   1.000
_cell.length_b   1.000
_cell.length_c   1.000
_cell.angle_alpha   90.00
_cell.angle_beta   90.00
_cell.angle_gamma   90.00
#
_symmetry.space_group_name_H-M   'P 1'
#
loop_
_entity.id
_entity.type
_entity.pdbx_description
1 polymer ?
#
loop_
_entity_poly.entity_id
_entity_poly.type
_entity_poly.pdbx_seq_one_letter_code
_entity_poly.pdbx_strand_id
1 'polypeptide(L)'
;MAELSPEEIQLRANQVTDESLESTRRILGLAIESHDVGIKTITMLDEQGEQLNRIEEGMDQINKDVREAEKTLTELNKCCGLCVCPCNRTKNFESTKAYRATWGDGTENSADHVISMQPRSMNQQQTQNSRGPSGGYITRITNDAREDEMDENLAQVGNILGNLKNMALDMGNEIDAQNKQIDRINVKETLDLACEEFDCFVRFSEKEKMAKIQAEINEKKLETELLQLELETADIVHPFYLSKKYQILQDVSRHLEAVLKEKRRLRQRLIKPICQEMLPIKADFHKYVVELLTEAVTFIEKLENHLQTVKTIPQVPTFMKNLDIALTKTEVLVTDLEELTEQILQWREVQKEVYADSICNTAELDLGLST
;
A
#
# COMPACT_ATOMS: atom_id res chain seq x y z
N MET A 1 41.66 85.28 -47.20
CA MET A 1 40.40 85.10 -46.44
C MET A 1 39.57 86.34 -46.72
N ALA A 2 38.35 86.21 -47.24
CA ALA A 2 37.50 87.37 -47.49
C ALA A 2 37.23 88.07 -46.14
N GLU A 3 37.53 89.36 -46.06
CA GLU A 3 37.14 90.19 -44.92
C GLU A 3 35.62 90.27 -44.89
N LEU A 4 35.05 89.62 -43.88
CA LEU A 4 33.63 89.57 -43.59
C LEU A 4 33.18 90.97 -43.15
N SER A 5 32.08 91.50 -43.69
CA SER A 5 31.60 92.82 -43.27
C SER A 5 31.12 92.79 -41.80
N PRO A 6 31.23 93.88 -41.03
CA PRO A 6 30.71 93.94 -39.67
C PRO A 6 29.23 93.56 -39.56
N GLU A 7 28.43 93.89 -40.59
CA GLU A 7 27.00 93.59 -40.66
C GLU A 7 26.74 92.09 -40.86
N GLU A 8 27.55 91.44 -41.69
CA GLU A 8 27.46 90.01 -41.94
C GLU A 8 27.92 89.19 -40.71
N ILE A 9 28.90 89.69 -39.93
CA ILE A 9 29.28 89.11 -38.62
C ILE A 9 28.11 89.21 -37.63
N GLN A 10 27.46 90.37 -37.57
CA GLN A 10 26.32 90.61 -36.66
C GLN A 10 25.12 89.72 -37.02
N LEU A 11 24.82 89.56 -38.31
CA LEU A 11 23.76 88.70 -38.80
C LEU A 11 24.01 87.23 -38.41
N ARG A 12 25.24 86.76 -38.63
CA ARG A 12 25.64 85.39 -38.27
C ARG A 12 25.59 85.15 -36.77
N ALA A 13 25.99 86.13 -35.95
CA ALA A 13 25.89 86.02 -34.49
C ALA A 13 24.43 85.86 -34.04
N ASN A 14 23.51 86.69 -34.57
CA ASN A 14 22.09 86.57 -34.28
C ASN A 14 21.50 85.22 -34.69
N GLN A 15 21.87 84.73 -35.88
CA GLN A 15 21.42 83.42 -36.36
C GLN A 15 21.87 82.29 -35.42
N VAL A 16 23.13 82.30 -34.98
CA VAL A 16 23.65 81.31 -34.03
C VAL A 16 22.95 81.39 -32.68
N THR A 17 22.62 82.59 -32.19
CA THR A 17 21.85 82.77 -30.95
C THR A 17 20.45 82.15 -31.06
N ASP A 18 19.74 82.40 -32.17
CA ASP A 18 18.40 81.85 -32.39
C ASP A 18 18.42 80.31 -32.53
N GLU A 19 19.38 79.76 -33.30
CA GLU A 19 19.57 78.32 -33.45
C GLU A 19 19.92 77.65 -32.10
N SER A 20 20.72 78.33 -31.26
CA SER A 20 21.07 77.86 -29.92
C SER A 20 19.86 77.87 -28.98
N LEU A 21 19.02 78.91 -29.05
CA LEU A 21 17.80 79.00 -28.27
C LEU A 21 16.81 77.90 -28.65
N GLU A 22 16.59 77.67 -29.94
CA GLU A 22 15.78 76.53 -30.38
C GLU A 22 16.35 75.18 -29.91
N SER A 23 17.68 75.05 -29.86
CA SER A 23 18.31 73.85 -29.32
C SER A 23 18.04 73.68 -27.81
N THR A 24 18.11 74.74 -27.01
CA THR A 24 17.79 74.66 -25.57
C THR A 24 16.31 74.30 -25.34
N ARG A 25 15.38 74.83 -26.16
CA ARG A 25 13.97 74.43 -26.12
C ARG A 25 13.77 72.96 -26.46
N ARG A 26 14.45 72.44 -27.49
CA ARG A 26 14.40 71.00 -27.83
C ARG A 26 14.95 70.12 -26.71
N ILE A 27 16.09 70.50 -26.11
CA ILE A 27 16.69 69.75 -25.00
C ILE A 27 15.76 69.75 -23.79
N LEU A 28 15.13 70.89 -23.47
CA LEU A 28 14.15 70.97 -22.39
C LEU A 28 12.95 70.05 -22.64
N GLY A 29 12.40 70.06 -23.85
CA GLY A 29 11.31 69.15 -24.24
C GLY A 29 11.68 67.68 -24.06
N LEU A 30 12.86 67.28 -24.54
CA LEU A 30 13.38 65.91 -24.38
C LEU A 30 13.63 65.54 -22.92
N ALA A 31 14.11 66.49 -22.10
CA ALA A 31 14.34 66.26 -20.68
C ALA A 31 13.03 66.02 -19.92
N ILE A 32 11.98 66.82 -20.21
CA ILE A 32 10.64 66.65 -19.63
C ILE A 32 10.05 65.28 -20.03
N GLU A 33 10.11 64.94 -21.32
CA GLU A 33 9.63 63.63 -21.80
C GLU A 33 10.37 62.47 -21.12
N SER A 34 11.70 62.57 -21.00
CA SER A 34 12.52 61.56 -20.34
C SER A 34 12.17 61.40 -18.85
N HIS A 35 11.85 62.51 -18.19
CA HIS A 35 11.43 62.53 -16.79
C HIS A 35 10.09 61.81 -16.60
N ASP A 36 9.11 62.08 -17.47
CA ASP A 36 7.79 61.43 -17.41
C ASP A 36 7.90 59.92 -17.66
N VAL A 37 8.74 59.52 -18.63
CA VAL A 37 9.05 58.10 -18.87
C VAL A 37 9.76 57.47 -17.65
N GLY A 38 10.68 58.21 -17.02
CA GLY A 38 11.36 57.79 -15.79
C GLY A 38 10.38 57.51 -14.64
N ILE A 39 9.44 58.43 -14.39
CA ILE A 39 8.38 58.25 -13.38
C ILE A 39 7.56 56.99 -13.67
N LYS A 40 7.10 56.83 -14.91
CA LYS A 40 6.31 55.66 -15.32
C LYS A 40 7.08 54.36 -15.11
N THR A 41 8.39 54.38 -15.40
CA THR A 41 9.26 53.21 -15.22
C THR A 41 9.40 52.85 -13.74
N ILE A 42 9.61 53.83 -12.85
CA ILE A 42 9.67 53.59 -11.41
C ILE A 42 8.35 53.01 -10.89
N THR A 43 7.19 53.55 -11.31
CA THR A 43 5.89 53.00 -10.88
C THR A 43 5.70 51.55 -11.34
N MET A 44 6.19 51.20 -12.53
CA MET A 44 6.13 49.82 -13.02
C MET A 44 7.07 48.90 -12.25
N LEU A 45 8.26 49.38 -11.85
CA LEU A 45 9.20 48.60 -11.04
C LEU A 45 8.62 48.35 -9.63
N ASP A 46 7.96 49.32 -9.03
CA ASP A 46 7.27 49.18 -7.73
C ASP A 46 6.16 48.12 -7.82
N GLU A 47 5.30 48.20 -8.84
CA GLU A 47 4.26 47.19 -9.09
C GLU A 47 4.84 45.78 -9.33
N GLN A 48 5.99 45.68 -10.01
CA GLN A 48 6.70 44.41 -10.23
C GLN A 48 7.29 43.86 -8.93
N GLY A 49 7.85 44.71 -8.08
CA GLY A 49 8.36 44.30 -6.76
C GLY A 49 7.26 43.69 -5.90
N GLU A 50 6.08 44.31 -5.88
CA GLU A 50 4.90 43.78 -5.19
C GLU A 50 4.40 42.45 -5.77
N GLN A 51 4.51 42.25 -7.09
CA GLN A 51 4.23 40.94 -7.71
C GLN A 51 5.22 39.88 -7.26
N LEU A 52 6.51 40.20 -7.22
CA LEU A 52 7.55 39.28 -6.75
C LEU A 52 7.36 38.92 -5.27
N ASN A 53 6.96 39.86 -4.43
CA ASN A 53 6.61 39.60 -3.03
C ASN A 53 5.47 38.56 -2.91
N ARG A 54 4.40 38.72 -3.68
CA ARG A 54 3.28 37.75 -3.70
C ARG A 54 3.72 36.37 -4.21
N ILE A 55 4.63 36.32 -5.18
CA ILE A 55 5.19 35.05 -5.68
C ILE A 55 6.05 34.39 -4.60
N GLU A 56 6.92 35.15 -3.92
CA GLU A 56 7.76 34.62 -2.84
C GLU A 56 6.90 34.08 -1.68
N GLU A 57 5.83 34.79 -1.29
CA GLU A 57 4.86 34.32 -0.29
C GLU A 57 4.11 33.06 -0.75
N GLY A 58 3.67 33.01 -2.01
CA GLY A 58 3.03 31.83 -2.59
C GLY A 58 3.96 30.61 -2.56
N MET A 59 5.24 30.83 -2.82
CA MET A 59 6.26 29.78 -2.75
C MET A 59 6.49 29.28 -1.32
N ASP A 60 6.50 30.19 -0.35
CA ASP A 60 6.58 29.83 1.07
C ASP A 60 5.37 29.01 1.51
N GLN A 61 4.18 29.30 0.96
CA GLN A 61 2.98 28.51 1.22
C GLN A 61 3.05 27.12 0.57
N ILE A 62 3.49 27.02 -0.69
CA ILE A 62 3.70 25.74 -1.37
C ILE A 62 4.63 24.85 -0.56
N ASN A 63 5.75 25.39 -0.08
CA ASN A 63 6.68 24.61 0.74
C ASN A 63 6.03 24.14 2.06
N LYS A 64 5.17 24.94 2.71
CA LYS A 64 4.41 24.48 3.89
C LYS A 64 3.47 23.33 3.54
N ASP A 65 2.75 23.45 2.43
CA ASP A 65 1.80 22.43 1.97
C ASP A 65 2.52 21.13 1.60
N VAL A 66 3.69 21.22 0.94
CA VAL A 66 4.56 20.08 0.64
C VAL A 66 5.03 19.39 1.93
N ARG A 67 5.42 20.15 2.97
CA ARG A 67 5.79 19.58 4.27
C ARG A 67 4.62 18.90 4.98
N GLU A 68 3.42 19.46 4.89
CA GLU A 68 2.23 18.84 5.45
C GLU A 68 1.90 17.53 4.73
N ALA A 69 1.95 17.54 3.39
CA ALA A 69 1.78 16.34 2.58
C ALA A 69 2.81 15.26 2.91
N GLU A 70 4.10 15.61 3.06
CA GLU A 70 5.16 14.67 3.47
C GLU A 70 4.86 14.04 4.85
N LYS A 71 4.38 14.83 5.82
CA LYS A 71 3.99 14.33 7.14
C LYS A 71 2.81 13.36 7.05
N THR A 72 1.76 13.73 6.31
CA THR A 72 0.61 12.85 6.09
C THR A 72 1.02 11.55 5.41
N LEU A 73 1.86 11.59 4.38
CA LEU A 73 2.40 10.40 3.71
C LEU A 73 3.25 9.55 4.67
N THR A 74 4.05 10.18 5.52
CA THR A 74 4.86 9.49 6.53
C THR A 74 3.98 8.82 7.61
N GLU A 75 2.89 9.47 8.03
CA GLU A 75 1.90 8.90 8.94
C GLU A 75 1.13 7.74 8.31
N LEU A 76 0.75 7.85 7.03
CA LEU A 76 0.15 6.76 6.28
C LEU A 76 1.10 5.56 6.12
N ASN A 77 2.41 5.81 5.97
CA ASN A 77 3.43 4.76 5.97
C ASN A 77 3.51 4.05 7.34
N LYS A 78 3.36 4.79 8.45
CA LYS A 78 3.31 4.24 9.82
C LYS A 78 2.01 3.48 10.12
N CYS A 79 0.92 3.77 9.40
CA CYS A 79 -0.39 3.09 9.54
C CYS A 79 -0.41 1.64 9.02
N CYS A 80 0.72 1.11 8.52
CA CYS A 80 0.90 -0.33 8.30
C CYS A 80 1.23 -1.06 9.62
N GLY A 81 0.31 -1.06 10.58
CA GLY A 81 0.46 -1.62 11.93
C GLY A 81 0.64 -3.15 12.05
N LEU A 82 0.86 -3.88 10.94
CA LEU A 82 1.11 -5.33 10.96
C LEU A 82 2.11 -5.81 9.90
N CYS A 83 2.87 -4.91 9.28
CA CYS A 83 3.92 -5.29 8.35
C CYS A 83 5.17 -4.49 8.63
N VAL A 84 6.27 -5.19 8.94
CA VAL A 84 7.62 -4.65 8.84
C VAL A 84 7.84 -4.36 7.35
N CYS A 85 7.44 -3.17 6.88
CA CYS A 85 7.85 -2.73 5.56
C CYS A 85 9.35 -2.40 5.66
N PRO A 86 10.23 -3.07 4.90
CA PRO A 86 11.57 -2.56 4.62
C PRO A 86 11.44 -1.42 3.60
N CYS A 87 10.57 -0.46 3.90
CA CYS A 87 10.50 0.81 3.22
C CYS A 87 11.75 1.54 3.72
N ASN A 88 12.77 1.63 2.87
CA ASN A 88 13.99 2.37 3.14
C ASN A 88 13.58 3.69 3.80
N ARG A 89 14.05 3.99 5.02
CA ARG A 89 13.69 5.23 5.72
C ARG A 89 13.90 6.36 4.74
N THR A 90 12.81 6.93 4.22
CA THR A 90 12.86 8.13 3.40
C THR A 90 13.62 9.13 4.24
N LYS A 91 14.80 9.52 3.78
CA LYS A 91 15.60 10.52 4.48
C LYS A 91 14.73 11.76 4.52
N ASN A 92 14.40 12.25 5.73
CA ASN A 92 13.59 13.44 5.91
C ASN A 92 14.05 14.51 4.92
N PHE A 93 13.20 14.95 4.01
CA PHE A 93 13.57 15.88 2.95
C PHE A 93 14.24 17.15 3.53
N GLU A 94 13.77 17.58 4.71
CA GLU A 94 14.30 18.66 5.55
C GLU A 94 15.77 18.52 5.98
N SER A 95 16.33 17.31 5.93
CA SER A 95 17.73 17.04 6.33
C SER A 95 18.75 17.32 5.22
N THR A 96 18.28 17.60 4.01
CA THR A 96 19.14 17.85 2.86
C THR A 96 19.82 19.22 2.99
N LYS A 97 21.13 19.27 2.74
CA LYS A 97 21.95 20.50 2.83
C LYS A 97 21.39 21.64 1.98
N ALA A 98 20.88 21.33 0.78
CA ALA A 98 20.28 22.30 -0.13
C ALA A 98 18.97 22.87 0.41
N TYR A 99 18.11 22.03 1.00
CA TYR A 99 16.87 22.47 1.63
C TYR A 99 17.12 23.39 2.83
N ARG A 100 18.06 23.02 3.72
CA ARG A 100 18.44 23.87 4.87
C ARG A 100 19.04 25.21 4.46
N ALA A 101 19.75 25.28 3.33
CA ALA A 101 20.33 26.53 2.86
C ALA A 101 19.26 27.52 2.36
N THR A 102 18.16 27.01 1.80
CA THR A 102 17.09 27.84 1.20
C THR A 102 15.93 28.12 2.15
N TRP A 103 15.59 27.14 2.99
CA TRP A 103 14.42 27.15 3.86
C TRP A 103 14.75 27.05 5.35
N GLY A 104 16.03 26.87 5.70
CA GLY A 104 16.47 26.82 7.09
C GLY A 104 16.52 28.21 7.72
N ASP A 105 16.03 28.30 8.96
CA ASP A 105 16.26 29.45 9.83
C ASP A 105 17.78 29.59 10.03
N GLY A 106 18.37 30.68 9.54
CA GLY A 106 19.80 30.87 9.20
C GLY A 106 20.80 30.79 10.37
N THR A 107 20.71 29.77 11.20
CA THR A 107 21.41 29.61 12.48
C THR A 107 22.75 28.88 12.36
N GLU A 108 23.10 28.29 11.21
CA GLU A 108 24.33 27.48 11.08
C GLU A 108 25.37 27.94 10.04
N ASN A 109 25.15 29.02 9.29
CA ASN A 109 26.14 29.49 8.29
C ASN A 109 26.46 30.99 8.41
N SER A 110 26.79 31.45 9.63
CA SER A 110 27.39 32.78 9.87
C SER A 110 28.91 32.74 10.01
N ALA A 111 29.57 31.84 9.26
CA ALA A 111 31.01 31.83 9.11
C ALA A 111 31.30 31.65 7.61
N ASP A 112 31.38 32.77 6.90
CA ASP A 112 32.04 32.97 5.59
C ASP A 112 31.19 33.59 4.48
N HIS A 113 30.44 34.66 4.79
CA HIS A 113 30.24 35.74 3.81
C HIS A 113 29.93 37.06 4.52
N VAL A 114 30.99 37.78 4.90
CA VAL A 114 30.89 39.19 5.27
C VAL A 114 30.60 39.97 3.98
N ILE A 115 29.32 40.19 3.67
CA ILE A 115 28.94 41.20 2.70
C ILE A 115 29.30 42.55 3.32
N SER A 116 30.38 43.13 2.81
CA SER A 116 30.81 44.49 3.09
C SER A 116 29.82 45.49 2.47
N MET A 117 28.62 45.59 3.05
CA MET A 117 27.71 46.72 2.83
C MET A 117 27.15 47.16 4.18
N GLN A 118 28.07 47.51 5.08
CA GLN A 118 27.75 48.36 6.20
C GLN A 118 27.73 49.80 5.66
N PRO A 119 26.61 50.56 5.77
CA PRO A 119 26.65 51.97 5.42
C PRO A 119 27.61 52.65 6.39
N ARG A 120 28.77 53.07 5.87
CA ARG A 120 29.68 53.95 6.60
C ARG A 120 28.94 55.26 6.82
N SER A 121 28.43 55.45 8.04
CA SER A 121 28.03 56.75 8.56
C SER A 121 29.26 57.64 8.57
N MET A 122 29.42 58.42 7.50
CA MET A 122 30.48 59.41 7.37
C MET A 122 29.95 60.73 7.92
N ASN A 123 29.84 60.79 9.25
CA ASN A 123 29.69 62.07 9.94
C ASN A 123 31.09 62.66 10.14
N GLN A 124 31.60 63.32 9.11
CA GLN A 124 32.71 64.24 9.25
C GLN A 124 32.51 65.44 8.31
N GLN A 125 31.69 66.37 8.81
CA GLN A 125 32.05 67.78 8.87
C GLN A 125 32.91 68.29 7.70
N GLN A 126 32.26 68.54 6.57
CA GLN A 126 32.66 69.66 5.74
C GLN A 126 31.44 70.21 5.01
N THR A 127 30.95 71.32 5.56
CA THR A 127 30.27 72.39 4.85
C THR A 127 31.07 72.74 3.57
N GLN A 128 30.72 72.09 2.47
CA GLN A 128 30.90 72.61 1.12
C GLN A 128 29.47 72.70 0.56
N ASN A 129 28.71 73.78 0.75
CA ASN A 129 28.94 75.10 0.18
C ASN A 129 29.94 75.17 -0.98
N SER A 130 29.83 74.21 -1.91
CA SER A 130 30.19 74.47 -3.30
C SER A 130 29.00 75.14 -3.97
N ARG A 131 28.76 76.40 -3.60
CA ARG A 131 28.17 77.37 -4.53
C ARG A 131 29.16 77.41 -5.70
N GLY A 132 28.94 76.56 -6.70
CA GLY A 132 29.46 76.82 -8.04
C GLY A 132 29.08 78.26 -8.42
N PRO A 133 29.91 78.96 -9.21
CA PRO A 133 29.69 80.37 -9.48
C PRO A 133 28.24 80.56 -9.92
N SER A 134 27.49 81.42 -9.22
CA SER A 134 26.17 81.89 -9.65
C SER A 134 26.29 82.80 -10.87
N GLY A 135 27.06 82.37 -11.86
CA GLY A 135 26.97 82.84 -13.23
C GLY A 135 26.04 81.87 -13.95
N GLY A 136 25.13 82.40 -14.76
CA GLY A 136 24.26 81.61 -15.60
C GLY A 136 25.04 80.53 -16.38
N TYR A 137 24.32 79.51 -16.82
CA TYR A 137 24.83 78.42 -17.67
C TYR A 137 25.43 78.94 -18.98
N ILE A 138 25.22 80.22 -19.29
CA ILE A 138 25.65 80.89 -20.51
C ILE A 138 26.37 82.19 -20.15
N THR A 139 27.44 82.49 -20.89
CA THR A 139 28.11 83.79 -20.81
C THR A 139 27.28 84.81 -21.59
N ARG A 140 26.81 85.86 -20.91
CA ARG A 140 25.98 86.92 -21.52
C ARG A 140 26.84 87.84 -22.40
N ILE A 141 26.49 87.96 -23.68
CA ILE A 141 27.23 88.78 -24.66
C ILE A 141 26.35 89.93 -25.14
N THR A 142 25.14 89.65 -25.61
CA THR A 142 24.18 90.68 -26.03
C THR A 142 23.29 91.14 -24.89
N ASN A 143 23.17 90.34 -23.82
CA ASN A 143 22.29 90.56 -22.67
C ASN A 143 20.86 90.90 -23.11
N ASP A 144 20.38 90.15 -24.10
CA ASP A 144 19.02 90.24 -24.63
C ASP A 144 18.11 89.17 -24.01
N ALA A 145 16.80 89.29 -24.25
CA ALA A 145 15.81 88.36 -23.70
C ALA A 145 15.99 86.91 -24.18
N ARG A 146 16.70 86.68 -25.31
CA ARG A 146 16.95 85.33 -25.83
C ARG A 146 18.00 84.62 -24.96
N GLU A 147 19.08 85.33 -24.62
CA GLU A 147 20.09 84.81 -23.68
C GLU A 147 19.50 84.53 -22.30
N ASP A 148 18.56 85.35 -21.81
CA ASP A 148 17.82 85.10 -20.57
C ASP A 148 16.98 83.82 -20.64
N GLU A 149 16.20 83.62 -21.71
CA GLU A 149 15.38 82.41 -21.90
C GLU A 149 16.24 81.16 -22.04
N MET A 150 17.36 81.23 -22.76
CA MET A 150 18.29 80.11 -22.86
C MET A 150 18.85 79.71 -21.48
N ASP A 151 19.20 80.68 -20.65
CA ASP A 151 19.76 80.43 -19.32
C ASP A 151 18.71 79.78 -18.39
N GLU A 152 17.46 80.24 -18.48
CA GLU A 152 16.32 79.64 -17.78
C GLU A 152 16.04 78.20 -18.26
N ASN A 153 16.04 77.96 -19.57
CA ASN A 153 15.86 76.63 -20.15
C ASN A 153 16.95 75.66 -19.65
N LEU A 154 18.22 76.08 -19.64
CA LEU A 154 19.33 75.26 -19.17
C LEU A 154 19.27 75.02 -17.66
N ALA A 155 18.81 75.99 -16.87
CA ALA A 155 18.58 75.81 -15.44
C ALA A 155 17.50 74.75 -15.18
N GLN A 156 16.40 74.78 -15.92
CA GLN A 156 15.34 73.77 -15.84
C GLN A 156 15.85 72.39 -16.24
N VAL A 157 16.60 72.29 -17.35
CA VAL A 157 17.25 71.05 -17.78
C VAL A 157 18.18 70.51 -16.69
N GLY A 158 18.97 71.37 -16.04
CA GLY A 158 19.85 70.98 -14.95
C GLY A 158 19.10 70.37 -13.76
N ASN A 159 17.96 70.95 -13.39
CA ASN A 159 17.10 70.41 -12.34
C ASN A 159 16.49 69.05 -12.74
N ILE A 160 15.96 68.94 -13.95
CA ILE A 160 15.38 67.69 -14.47
C ILE A 160 16.44 66.59 -14.54
N LEU A 161 17.65 66.91 -15.00
CA LEU A 161 18.77 65.97 -15.07
C LEU A 161 19.19 65.49 -13.67
N GLY A 162 19.14 66.37 -12.67
CA GLY A 162 19.34 66.01 -11.27
C GLY A 162 18.30 65.00 -10.78
N ASN A 163 17.02 65.22 -11.09
CA ASN A 163 15.94 64.29 -10.76
C ASN A 163 16.08 62.95 -11.50
N LEU A 164 16.38 62.98 -12.81
CA LEU A 164 16.66 61.80 -13.62
C LEU A 164 17.81 60.97 -13.06
N LYS A 165 18.87 61.62 -12.56
CA LYS A 165 19.99 60.93 -11.90
C LYS A 165 19.54 60.20 -10.64
N ASN A 166 18.75 60.85 -9.78
CA ASN A 166 18.25 60.20 -8.57
C ASN A 166 17.32 59.03 -8.91
N MET A 167 16.39 59.23 -9.85
CA MET A 167 15.52 58.17 -10.38
C MET A 167 16.32 56.98 -10.92
N ALA A 168 17.39 57.22 -11.68
CA ALA A 168 18.24 56.16 -12.20
C ALA A 168 18.96 55.37 -11.09
N LEU A 169 19.38 56.02 -10.00
CA LEU A 169 19.96 55.35 -8.84
C LEU A 169 18.92 54.51 -8.10
N ASP A 170 17.72 55.05 -7.88
CA ASP A 170 16.63 54.35 -7.21
C ASP A 170 16.17 53.13 -8.03
N MET A 171 16.00 53.29 -9.34
CA MET A 171 15.73 52.18 -10.28
C MET A 171 16.82 51.12 -10.23
N GLY A 172 18.10 51.52 -10.20
CA GLY A 172 19.22 50.58 -10.12
C GLY A 172 19.19 49.74 -8.84
N ASN A 173 18.96 50.39 -7.69
CA ASN A 173 18.87 49.69 -6.41
C ASN A 173 17.67 48.74 -6.34
N GLU A 174 16.52 49.16 -6.86
CA GLU A 174 15.30 48.34 -6.91
C GLU A 174 15.49 47.12 -7.81
N ILE A 175 16.07 47.29 -9.00
CA ILE A 175 16.41 46.18 -9.89
C ILE A 175 17.38 45.20 -9.24
N ASP A 176 18.42 45.68 -8.55
CA ASP A 176 19.37 44.82 -7.83
C ASP A 176 18.70 44.05 -6.68
N ALA A 177 17.73 44.66 -6.00
CA ALA A 177 16.95 44.00 -4.95
C ALA A 177 16.03 42.91 -5.54
N GLN A 178 15.30 43.24 -6.61
CA GLN A 178 14.41 42.32 -7.32
C GLN A 178 15.19 41.15 -7.93
N ASN A 179 16.37 41.37 -8.52
CA ASN A 179 17.21 40.30 -9.05
C ASN A 179 17.62 39.30 -7.94
N LYS A 180 18.03 39.79 -6.78
CA LYS A 180 18.33 38.93 -5.62
C LYS A 180 17.09 38.15 -5.14
N GLN A 181 15.90 38.75 -5.23
CA GLN A 181 14.65 38.06 -4.89
C GLN A 181 14.32 36.95 -5.88
N ILE A 182 14.45 37.22 -7.18
CA ILE A 182 14.27 36.23 -8.25
C ILE A 182 15.24 35.06 -8.06
N ASP A 183 16.51 35.31 -7.73
CA ASP A 183 17.47 34.24 -7.44
C ASP A 183 17.01 33.35 -6.29
N ARG A 184 16.46 33.92 -5.21
CA ARG A 184 15.88 33.14 -4.10
C ARG A 184 14.68 32.32 -4.56
N ILE A 185 13.76 32.92 -5.33
CA ILE A 185 12.57 32.23 -5.86
C ILE A 185 12.97 31.05 -6.76
N ASN A 186 13.94 31.23 -7.66
CA ASN A 186 14.44 30.17 -8.53
C ASN A 186 15.04 29.01 -7.74
N VAL A 187 15.80 29.30 -6.67
CA VAL A 187 16.34 28.25 -5.80
C VAL A 187 15.22 27.52 -5.06
N LYS A 188 14.17 28.21 -4.62
CA LYS A 188 12.99 27.57 -4.04
C LYS A 188 12.29 26.64 -5.05
N GLU A 189 12.14 27.08 -6.31
CA GLU A 189 11.48 26.31 -7.39
C GLU A 189 12.22 25.02 -7.72
N THR A 190 13.53 25.09 -7.85
CA THR A 190 14.35 23.91 -8.14
C THR A 190 14.34 22.86 -7.02
N LEU A 191 14.14 23.27 -5.77
CA LEU A 191 14.03 22.34 -4.63
C LEU A 191 12.67 21.66 -4.54
N ASP A 192 11.59 22.35 -4.89
CA ASP A 192 10.25 21.76 -4.94
C ASP A 192 10.12 20.73 -6.07
N LEU A 193 10.85 20.89 -7.18
CA LEU A 193 10.95 19.87 -8.23
C LEU A 193 11.75 18.63 -7.79
N ALA A 194 12.72 18.78 -6.89
CA ALA A 194 13.47 17.65 -6.33
C ALA A 194 12.64 16.76 -5.39
N CYS A 195 11.44 17.21 -4.98
CA CYS A 195 10.45 16.39 -4.28
C CYS A 195 9.77 15.35 -5.20
N GLU A 196 9.98 15.35 -6.52
CA GLU A 196 9.36 14.36 -7.42
C GLU A 196 9.83 12.91 -7.19
N GLU A 197 10.89 12.66 -6.42
CA GLU A 197 11.32 11.31 -6.02
C GLU A 197 10.61 10.78 -4.76
N PHE A 198 9.32 11.06 -4.58
CA PHE A 198 8.52 10.32 -3.59
C PHE A 198 8.23 8.90 -4.10
N ASP A 199 9.13 7.98 -3.77
CA ASP A 199 8.98 6.52 -3.93
C ASP A 199 7.60 6.00 -3.45
N CYS A 200 6.89 6.72 -2.57
CA CYS A 200 5.63 6.27 -1.99
C CYS A 200 4.48 6.15 -3.01
N PHE A 201 4.38 7.02 -4.02
CA PHE A 201 3.30 6.95 -5.00
C PHE A 201 3.50 5.82 -5.99
N VAL A 202 4.75 5.59 -6.41
CA VAL A 202 5.12 4.41 -7.20
C VAL A 202 4.80 3.13 -6.43
N ARG A 203 5.18 3.08 -5.14
CA ARG A 203 4.89 1.94 -4.25
C ARG A 203 3.38 1.74 -4.01
N PHE A 204 2.59 2.80 -3.94
CA PHE A 204 1.13 2.70 -3.80
C PHE A 204 0.50 2.11 -5.07
N SER A 205 0.91 2.60 -6.25
CA SER A 205 0.49 2.03 -7.54
C SER A 205 0.89 0.55 -7.67
N GLU A 206 2.09 0.18 -7.22
CA GLU A 206 2.53 -1.22 -7.17
C GLU A 206 1.67 -2.06 -6.21
N LYS A 207 1.35 -1.55 -5.01
CA LYS A 207 0.48 -2.26 -4.06
C LYS A 207 -0.94 -2.46 -4.59
N GLU A 208 -1.51 -1.48 -5.28
CA GLU A 208 -2.82 -1.62 -5.93
C GLU A 208 -2.81 -2.71 -7.01
N LYS A 209 -1.77 -2.73 -7.85
CA LYS A 209 -1.56 -3.79 -8.85
C LYS A 209 -1.42 -5.16 -8.19
N MET A 210 -0.66 -5.26 -7.10
CA MET A 210 -0.51 -6.51 -6.34
C MET A 210 -1.84 -6.99 -5.73
N ALA A 211 -2.63 -6.09 -5.15
CA ALA A 211 -3.93 -6.42 -4.59
C ALA A 211 -4.88 -6.96 -5.67
N LYS A 212 -4.87 -6.36 -6.86
CA LYS A 212 -5.64 -6.84 -8.01
C LYS A 212 -5.22 -8.24 -8.44
N ILE A 213 -3.92 -8.48 -8.62
CA ILE A 213 -3.40 -9.80 -8.98
C ILE A 213 -3.74 -10.84 -7.90
N GLN A 214 -3.68 -10.48 -6.63
CA GLN A 214 -4.03 -11.38 -5.52
C GLN A 214 -5.51 -11.79 -5.54
N ALA A 215 -6.41 -10.87 -5.91
CA ALA A 215 -7.83 -11.17 -6.08
C ALA A 215 -8.06 -12.16 -7.24
N GLU A 216 -7.39 -11.96 -8.38
CA GLU A 216 -7.47 -12.87 -9.54
C GLU A 216 -6.93 -14.27 -9.18
N ILE A 217 -5.84 -14.36 -8.40
CA ILE A 217 -5.32 -15.64 -7.90
C ILE A 217 -6.36 -16.35 -7.02
N ASN A 218 -7.01 -15.61 -6.12
CA ASN A 218 -8.02 -16.19 -5.22
C ASN A 218 -9.25 -16.69 -6.00
N GLU A 219 -9.70 -15.95 -7.02
CA GLU A 219 -10.79 -16.38 -7.90
C GLU A 219 -10.43 -17.68 -8.62
N LYS A 220 -9.25 -17.75 -9.22
CA LYS A 220 -8.78 -18.96 -9.91
C LYS A 220 -8.57 -20.15 -8.97
N LYS A 221 -8.17 -19.90 -7.73
CA LYS A 221 -8.08 -20.93 -6.70
C LYS A 221 -9.45 -21.54 -6.39
N LEU A 222 -10.47 -20.69 -6.20
CA LEU A 222 -11.84 -21.15 -5.96
C LEU A 222 -12.40 -21.94 -7.15
N GLU A 223 -12.15 -21.48 -8.38
CA GLU A 223 -12.55 -22.19 -9.60
C GLU A 223 -11.90 -23.60 -9.67
N THR A 224 -10.62 -23.69 -9.30
CA THR A 224 -9.90 -24.97 -9.24
C THR A 224 -10.46 -25.90 -8.17
N GLU A 225 -10.74 -25.39 -6.97
CA GLU A 225 -11.36 -26.18 -5.89
C GLU A 225 -12.76 -26.67 -6.27
N LEU A 226 -13.55 -25.85 -6.96
CA LEU A 226 -14.87 -26.24 -7.46
C LEU A 226 -14.76 -27.39 -8.47
N LEU A 227 -13.89 -27.26 -9.47
CA LEU A 227 -13.67 -28.30 -10.48
C LEU A 227 -13.14 -29.60 -9.86
N GLN A 228 -12.29 -29.51 -8.85
CA GLN A 228 -11.81 -30.67 -8.09
C GLN A 228 -12.97 -31.38 -7.39
N LEU A 229 -13.86 -30.64 -6.73
CA LEU A 229 -15.08 -31.20 -6.10
C LEU A 229 -16.02 -31.85 -7.12
N GLU A 230 -16.21 -31.24 -8.29
CA GLU A 230 -17.01 -31.82 -9.38
C GLU A 230 -16.40 -33.14 -9.87
N LEU A 231 -15.08 -33.21 -9.98
CA LEU A 231 -14.38 -34.44 -10.36
C LEU A 231 -14.53 -35.54 -9.30
N GLU A 232 -14.36 -35.20 -8.01
CA GLU A 232 -14.50 -36.15 -6.90
C GLU A 232 -15.94 -36.66 -6.74
N THR A 233 -16.93 -35.82 -7.04
CA THR A 233 -18.36 -36.18 -6.96
C THR A 233 -18.92 -36.71 -8.29
N ALA A 234 -18.10 -36.81 -9.34
CA ALA A 234 -18.57 -37.21 -10.67
C ALA A 234 -19.19 -38.61 -10.67
N ASP A 235 -18.72 -39.55 -9.84
CA ASP A 235 -19.20 -40.93 -9.84
C ASP A 235 -20.65 -41.10 -9.31
N ILE A 236 -21.17 -40.09 -8.60
CA ILE A 236 -22.54 -40.03 -8.07
C ILE A 236 -23.41 -38.97 -8.77
N VAL A 237 -22.83 -37.88 -9.28
CA VAL A 237 -23.58 -36.80 -9.94
C VAL A 237 -23.64 -36.98 -11.46
N HIS A 238 -22.56 -37.47 -12.09
CA HIS A 238 -22.45 -37.42 -13.54
C HIS A 238 -23.29 -38.53 -14.22
N PRO A 239 -24.15 -38.18 -15.21
CA PRO A 239 -25.09 -39.12 -15.84
C PRO A 239 -24.45 -40.39 -16.41
N PHE A 240 -23.21 -40.29 -16.90
CA PHE A 240 -22.46 -41.45 -17.43
C PHE A 240 -22.23 -42.54 -16.38
N TYR A 241 -21.71 -42.19 -15.19
CA TYR A 241 -21.44 -43.16 -14.13
C TYR A 241 -22.74 -43.69 -13.51
N LEU A 242 -23.73 -42.81 -13.35
CA LEU A 242 -25.04 -43.17 -12.81
C LEU A 242 -25.80 -44.12 -13.74
N SER A 243 -25.76 -43.88 -15.06
CA SER A 243 -26.38 -44.76 -16.07
C SER A 243 -25.77 -46.16 -16.03
N LYS A 244 -24.45 -46.28 -15.93
CA LYS A 244 -23.77 -47.57 -15.80
C LYS A 244 -24.14 -48.31 -14.52
N LYS A 245 -24.19 -47.60 -13.38
CA LYS A 245 -24.65 -48.17 -12.08
C LYS A 245 -26.11 -48.64 -12.18
N TYR A 246 -26.99 -47.85 -12.79
CA TYR A 246 -28.40 -48.21 -13.00
C TYR A 246 -28.56 -49.45 -13.88
N GLN A 247 -27.78 -49.56 -14.95
CA GLN A 247 -27.81 -50.72 -15.84
C GLN A 247 -27.45 -52.01 -15.11
N ILE A 248 -26.38 -51.99 -14.31
CA ILE A 248 -25.96 -53.14 -13.50
C ILE A 248 -27.07 -53.54 -12.52
N LEU A 249 -27.68 -52.57 -11.83
CA LEU A 249 -28.77 -52.84 -10.89
C LEU A 249 -29.99 -53.45 -11.61
N GLN A 250 -30.30 -52.96 -12.80
CA GLN A 250 -31.38 -53.50 -13.62
C GLN A 250 -31.09 -54.93 -14.08
N ASP A 251 -29.84 -55.25 -14.43
CA ASP A 251 -29.39 -56.59 -14.79
C ASP A 251 -29.54 -57.57 -13.61
N VAL A 252 -29.10 -57.15 -12.42
CA VAL A 252 -29.25 -57.94 -11.18
C VAL A 252 -30.74 -58.16 -10.86
N SER A 253 -31.58 -57.14 -11.01
CA SER A 253 -33.02 -57.27 -10.79
C SER A 253 -33.64 -58.30 -11.75
N ARG A 254 -33.32 -58.22 -13.05
CA ARG A 254 -33.78 -59.19 -14.05
C ARG A 254 -33.33 -60.61 -13.72
N HIS A 255 -32.07 -60.79 -13.30
CA HIS A 255 -31.56 -62.08 -12.86
C HIS A 255 -32.31 -62.61 -11.63
N LEU A 256 -32.56 -61.76 -10.63
CA LEU A 256 -33.30 -62.13 -9.43
C LEU A 256 -34.73 -62.59 -9.77
N GLU A 257 -35.42 -61.86 -10.65
CA GLU A 257 -36.74 -62.25 -11.16
C GLU A 257 -36.72 -63.62 -11.84
N ALA A 258 -35.70 -63.89 -12.66
CA ALA A 258 -35.51 -65.19 -13.31
C ALA A 258 -35.30 -66.31 -12.29
N VAL A 259 -34.45 -66.11 -11.29
CA VAL A 259 -34.22 -67.08 -10.20
C VAL A 259 -35.51 -67.32 -9.40
N LEU A 260 -36.26 -66.28 -9.08
CA LEU A 260 -37.55 -66.42 -8.37
C LEU A 260 -38.57 -67.19 -9.20
N LYS A 261 -38.57 -67.01 -10.53
CA LYS A 261 -39.42 -67.76 -11.45
C LYS A 261 -39.05 -69.24 -11.48
N GLU A 262 -37.76 -69.57 -11.55
CA GLU A 262 -37.28 -70.95 -11.49
C GLU A 262 -37.56 -71.60 -10.13
N LYS A 263 -37.37 -70.87 -9.03
CA LYS A 263 -37.77 -71.32 -7.69
C LYS A 263 -39.25 -71.67 -7.63
N ARG A 264 -40.14 -70.82 -8.20
CA ARG A 264 -41.58 -71.13 -8.28
C ARG A 264 -41.85 -72.37 -9.14
N ARG A 265 -41.20 -72.50 -10.30
CA ARG A 265 -41.31 -73.70 -11.17
C ARG A 265 -40.87 -74.97 -10.45
N LEU A 266 -39.73 -74.92 -9.77
CA LEU A 266 -39.21 -76.04 -8.99
C LEU A 266 -40.17 -76.40 -7.86
N ARG A 267 -40.68 -75.41 -7.12
CA ARG A 267 -41.70 -75.63 -6.08
C ARG A 267 -42.96 -76.29 -6.64
N GLN A 268 -43.46 -75.84 -7.79
CA GLN A 268 -44.60 -76.47 -8.47
C GLN A 268 -44.30 -77.93 -8.86
N ARG A 269 -43.08 -78.21 -9.35
CA ARG A 269 -42.65 -79.58 -9.68
C ARG A 269 -42.53 -80.47 -8.44
N LEU A 270 -42.03 -79.95 -7.32
CA LEU A 270 -41.88 -80.68 -6.06
C LEU A 270 -43.22 -80.90 -5.33
N ILE A 271 -44.18 -79.99 -5.50
CA ILE A 271 -45.56 -80.15 -4.98
C ILE A 271 -46.33 -81.21 -5.79
N LYS A 272 -45.92 -81.48 -7.03
CA LYS A 272 -46.56 -82.54 -7.84
C LYS A 272 -46.30 -83.90 -7.17
N PRO A 273 -47.34 -84.67 -6.82
CA PRO A 273 -47.15 -85.96 -6.17
C PRO A 273 -46.33 -86.90 -7.07
N ILE A 274 -45.33 -87.57 -6.47
CA ILE A 274 -44.42 -88.50 -7.15
C ILE A 274 -45.13 -89.80 -7.56
N CYS A 275 -46.30 -90.09 -6.97
CA CYS A 275 -47.10 -91.28 -7.24
C CYS A 275 -48.43 -90.87 -7.90
N GLN A 276 -48.81 -91.53 -9.00
CA GLN A 276 -50.21 -91.53 -9.44
C GLN A 276 -51.07 -92.15 -8.33
N GLU A 277 -52.26 -91.60 -8.07
CA GLU A 277 -53.19 -92.03 -7.00
C GLU A 277 -53.65 -93.49 -7.12
N MET A 278 -53.26 -94.21 -8.18
CA MET A 278 -53.48 -95.65 -8.34
C MET A 278 -52.24 -96.31 -8.96
N LEU A 279 -51.44 -97.01 -8.15
CA LEU A 279 -50.56 -98.05 -8.69
C LEU A 279 -51.44 -99.28 -8.98
N PRO A 280 -51.52 -99.76 -10.24
CA PRO A 280 -52.24 -100.98 -10.56
C PRO A 280 -51.47 -102.18 -9.99
N ILE A 281 -51.80 -102.58 -8.77
CA ILE A 281 -51.25 -103.78 -8.16
C ILE A 281 -52.06 -104.98 -8.67
N LYS A 282 -51.36 -106.00 -9.15
CA LYS A 282 -51.99 -107.26 -9.58
C LYS A 282 -52.64 -107.90 -8.35
N ALA A 283 -53.87 -108.39 -8.47
CA ALA A 283 -54.68 -108.86 -7.32
C ALA A 283 -53.95 -109.86 -6.40
N ASP A 284 -53.08 -110.70 -6.96
CA ASP A 284 -52.27 -111.68 -6.23
C ASP A 284 -51.35 -111.06 -5.17
N PHE A 285 -50.95 -109.79 -5.35
CA PHE A 285 -50.03 -109.10 -4.45
C PHE A 285 -50.72 -108.18 -3.44
N HIS A 286 -52.05 -108.02 -3.50
CA HIS A 286 -52.77 -107.12 -2.60
C HIS A 286 -52.57 -107.46 -1.12
N LYS A 287 -52.59 -108.75 -0.75
CA LYS A 287 -52.41 -109.16 0.65
C LYS A 287 -51.05 -108.72 1.21
N TYR A 288 -49.98 -108.98 0.45
CA TYR A 288 -48.62 -108.62 0.84
C TYR A 288 -48.42 -107.10 0.91
N VAL A 289 -49.03 -106.35 -0.01
CA VAL A 289 -48.92 -104.89 -0.03
C VAL A 289 -49.69 -104.27 1.13
N VAL A 290 -50.86 -104.80 1.50
CA VAL A 290 -51.63 -104.32 2.66
C VAL A 290 -50.89 -104.60 3.97
N GLU A 291 -50.30 -105.79 4.13
CA GLU A 291 -49.46 -106.12 5.29
C GLU A 291 -48.24 -105.18 5.38
N LEU A 292 -47.51 -104.99 4.28
CA LEU A 292 -46.34 -104.09 4.23
C LEU A 292 -46.72 -102.62 4.52
N LEU A 293 -47.82 -102.12 3.97
CA LEU A 293 -48.29 -100.76 4.22
C LEU A 293 -48.70 -100.58 5.69
N THR A 294 -49.32 -101.59 6.29
CA THR A 294 -49.70 -101.56 7.71
C THR A 294 -48.46 -101.48 8.61
N GLU A 295 -47.43 -102.30 8.33
CA GLU A 295 -46.15 -102.22 9.02
C GLU A 295 -45.45 -100.86 8.80
N ALA A 296 -45.43 -100.35 7.57
CA ALA A 296 -44.82 -99.07 7.25
C ALA A 296 -45.48 -97.90 7.99
N VAL A 297 -46.81 -97.87 8.07
CA VAL A 297 -47.55 -96.83 8.80
C VAL A 297 -47.21 -96.87 10.30
N THR A 298 -47.21 -98.05 10.92
CA THR A 298 -46.86 -98.19 12.35
C THR A 298 -45.41 -97.81 12.65
N PHE A 299 -44.48 -98.04 11.71
CA PHE A 299 -43.10 -97.61 11.84
C PHE A 299 -42.96 -96.08 11.80
N ILE A 300 -43.64 -95.43 10.84
CA ILE A 300 -43.62 -93.97 10.69
C ILE A 300 -44.13 -93.29 11.97
N GLU A 301 -45.23 -93.79 12.54
CA GLU A 301 -45.82 -93.24 13.76
C GLU A 301 -44.88 -93.36 14.98
N LYS A 302 -44.14 -94.46 15.09
CA LYS A 302 -43.08 -94.62 16.11
C LYS A 302 -41.91 -93.67 15.91
N LEU A 303 -41.47 -93.47 14.65
CA LEU A 303 -40.35 -92.59 14.33
C LEU A 303 -40.67 -91.13 14.66
N GLU A 304 -41.90 -90.69 14.38
CA GLU A 304 -42.36 -89.33 14.68
C GLU A 304 -42.37 -89.04 16.19
N ASN A 305 -42.81 -90.01 17.01
CA ASN A 305 -42.72 -89.91 18.47
C ASN A 305 -41.27 -89.78 18.98
N HIS A 306 -40.32 -90.52 18.39
CA HIS A 306 -38.91 -90.40 18.77
C HIS A 306 -38.33 -89.03 18.40
N LEU A 307 -38.64 -88.54 17.20
CA LEU A 307 -38.21 -87.20 16.74
C LEU A 307 -38.78 -86.09 17.62
N GLN A 308 -40.04 -86.21 18.05
CA GLN A 308 -40.64 -85.24 18.95
C GLN A 308 -39.96 -85.23 20.32
N THR A 309 -39.57 -86.40 20.84
CA THR A 309 -38.78 -86.55 22.07
C THR A 309 -37.40 -85.89 21.96
N VAL A 310 -36.75 -85.98 20.79
CA VAL A 310 -35.46 -85.35 20.52
C VAL A 310 -35.57 -83.82 20.47
N LYS A 311 -36.67 -83.28 19.90
CA LYS A 311 -36.92 -81.83 19.87
C LYS A 311 -37.16 -81.21 21.25
N THR A 312 -37.58 -82.00 22.24
CA THR A 312 -37.84 -81.52 23.61
C THR A 312 -36.60 -81.42 24.50
N ILE A 313 -35.37 -81.60 24.00
CA ILE A 313 -34.13 -81.44 24.78
C ILE A 313 -33.53 -80.03 24.58
N PRO A 314 -33.56 -79.10 25.56
CA PRO A 314 -33.09 -77.72 25.38
C PRO A 314 -32.11 -77.28 26.48
N GLN A 315 -30.78 -77.26 26.24
CA GLN A 315 -29.83 -76.56 27.16
C GLN A 315 -28.71 -75.75 26.48
N VAL A 316 -28.52 -75.85 25.17
CA VAL A 316 -27.40 -75.16 24.48
C VAL A 316 -27.51 -73.61 24.52
N PRO A 317 -28.68 -72.99 24.28
CA PRO A 317 -28.76 -71.52 24.26
C PRO A 317 -28.50 -70.87 25.62
N THR A 318 -28.89 -71.54 26.71
CA THR A 318 -28.74 -71.03 28.08
C THR A 318 -27.28 -71.07 28.53
N PHE A 319 -26.55 -72.13 28.19
CA PHE A 319 -25.12 -72.23 28.48
C PHE A 319 -24.29 -71.18 27.72
N MET A 320 -24.59 -70.95 26.44
CA MET A 320 -23.94 -69.91 25.65
C MET A 320 -24.09 -68.52 26.28
N LYS A 321 -25.29 -68.17 26.73
CA LYS A 321 -25.55 -66.86 27.36
C LYS A 321 -24.75 -66.66 28.65
N ASN A 322 -24.59 -67.69 29.46
CA ASN A 322 -23.78 -67.61 30.69
C ASN A 322 -22.28 -67.45 30.38
N LEU A 323 -21.82 -68.01 29.26
CA LEU A 323 -20.42 -67.97 28.84
C LEU A 323 -20.05 -66.59 28.28
N ASP A 324 -20.94 -65.94 27.53
CA ASP A 324 -20.79 -64.53 27.09
C ASP A 324 -20.68 -63.55 28.26
N ILE A 325 -21.48 -63.77 29.32
CA ILE A 325 -21.44 -62.94 30.54
C ILE A 325 -20.12 -63.13 31.30
N ALA A 326 -19.56 -64.34 31.30
CA ALA A 326 -18.28 -64.60 31.94
C ALA A 326 -17.13 -63.94 31.16
N LEU A 327 -17.16 -64.01 29.82
CA LEU A 327 -16.15 -63.40 28.95
C LEU A 327 -16.05 -61.88 29.16
N THR A 328 -17.20 -61.19 29.16
CA THR A 328 -17.25 -59.73 29.38
C THR A 328 -16.71 -59.32 30.75
N LYS A 329 -16.93 -60.12 31.80
CA LYS A 329 -16.36 -59.84 33.13
C LYS A 329 -14.84 -59.99 33.15
N THR A 330 -14.29 -60.94 32.41
CA THR A 330 -12.84 -61.15 32.32
C THR A 330 -12.15 -60.02 31.57
N GLU A 331 -12.76 -59.50 30.49
CA GLU A 331 -12.23 -58.35 29.74
C GLU A 331 -12.07 -57.11 30.63
N VAL A 332 -13.07 -56.81 31.47
CA VAL A 332 -13.01 -55.69 32.44
C VAL A 332 -11.87 -55.88 33.46
N LEU A 333 -11.67 -57.10 33.96
CA LEU A 333 -10.58 -57.36 34.90
C LEU A 333 -9.19 -57.17 34.27
N VAL A 334 -9.05 -57.43 32.97
CA VAL A 334 -7.78 -57.21 32.26
C VAL A 334 -7.48 -55.73 32.16
N THR A 335 -8.48 -54.90 31.81
CA THR A 335 -8.28 -53.44 31.71
C THR A 335 -7.90 -52.81 33.04
N ASP A 336 -8.51 -53.25 34.16
CA ASP A 336 -8.17 -52.74 35.50
C ASP A 336 -6.72 -53.11 35.89
N LEU A 337 -6.24 -54.27 35.44
CA LEU A 337 -4.88 -54.77 35.70
C LEU A 337 -3.82 -53.98 34.90
N GLU A 338 -4.15 -53.61 33.66
CA GLU A 338 -3.31 -52.74 32.82
C GLU A 338 -3.15 -51.36 33.46
N GLU A 339 -4.26 -50.75 33.92
CA GLU A 339 -4.24 -49.45 34.60
C GLU A 339 -3.41 -49.47 35.88
N LEU A 340 -3.58 -50.51 36.72
CA LEU A 340 -2.79 -50.66 37.94
C LEU A 340 -1.29 -50.78 37.62
N THR A 341 -0.93 -51.47 36.54
CA THR A 341 0.46 -51.63 36.11
C THR A 341 1.07 -50.29 35.70
N GLU A 342 0.34 -49.47 34.96
CA GLU A 342 0.77 -48.10 34.61
C GLU A 342 0.96 -47.23 35.85
N GLN A 343 0.03 -47.27 36.81
CA GLN A 343 0.13 -46.52 38.07
C GLN A 343 1.39 -46.91 38.85
N ILE A 344 1.71 -48.21 38.92
CA ILE A 344 2.93 -48.71 39.59
C ILE A 344 4.20 -48.23 38.87
N LEU A 345 4.21 -48.22 37.53
CA LEU A 345 5.35 -47.74 36.75
C LEU A 345 5.59 -46.24 36.96
N GLN A 346 4.53 -45.42 36.94
CA GLN A 346 4.62 -43.99 37.24
C GLN A 346 5.12 -43.75 38.67
N TRP A 347 4.55 -44.45 39.65
CA TRP A 347 4.99 -44.35 41.05
C TRP A 347 6.47 -44.67 41.22
N ARG A 348 6.99 -45.70 40.52
CA ARG A 348 8.41 -46.06 40.55
C ARG A 348 9.30 -44.95 40.00
N GLU A 349 8.90 -44.27 38.93
CA GLU A 349 9.73 -43.22 38.34
C GLU A 349 9.81 -41.99 39.25
N VAL A 350 8.69 -41.60 39.88
CA VAL A 350 8.66 -40.55 40.91
C VAL A 350 9.59 -40.88 42.08
N GLN A 351 9.62 -42.15 42.53
CA GLN A 351 10.53 -42.56 43.61
C GLN A 351 12.01 -42.44 43.22
N LYS A 352 12.37 -42.68 41.95
CA LYS A 352 13.76 -42.50 41.49
C LYS A 352 14.18 -41.03 41.49
N GLU A 353 13.30 -40.12 41.05
CA GLU A 353 13.60 -38.68 41.07
C GLU A 353 13.85 -38.19 42.50
N VAL A 354 12.99 -38.58 43.45
CA VAL A 354 13.15 -38.23 44.88
C VAL A 354 14.46 -38.79 45.46
N TYR A 355 14.88 -39.99 45.06
CA TYR A 355 16.11 -40.60 45.55
C TYR A 355 17.37 -39.97 44.93
N ALA A 356 17.32 -39.58 43.64
CA ALA A 356 18.40 -38.88 42.96
C ALA A 356 18.66 -37.49 43.56
N ASP A 357 17.60 -36.76 43.93
CA ASP A 357 17.69 -35.47 44.64
C ASP A 357 18.26 -35.62 46.07
N SER A 358 18.02 -36.76 46.74
CA SER A 358 18.59 -37.05 48.05
C SER A 358 20.10 -37.34 48.01
N ILE A 359 20.60 -37.95 46.94
CA ILE A 359 22.03 -38.29 46.78
C ILE A 359 22.87 -37.04 46.48
N CYS A 360 22.31 -36.04 45.79
CA CYS A 360 23.02 -34.77 45.55
C CYS A 360 23.22 -33.93 46.82
N ASN A 361 22.35 -34.09 47.82
CA ASN A 361 22.41 -33.32 49.08
C ASN A 361 23.29 -33.96 50.17
N THR A 362 23.77 -35.20 50.01
CA THR A 362 24.50 -35.94 51.07
C THR A 362 25.97 -36.22 50.75
N ALA A 363 26.44 -35.92 49.53
CA ALA A 363 27.84 -36.11 49.13
C ALA A 363 28.84 -35.13 49.79
N GLU A 364 28.38 -34.16 50.60
CA GLU A 364 29.24 -33.20 51.32
C GLU A 364 29.56 -33.59 52.78
N LEU A 365 29.03 -34.69 53.33
CA LEU A 365 29.02 -34.88 54.80
C LEU A 365 29.55 -36.22 55.37
N ASP A 366 30.31 -37.05 54.65
CA ASP A 366 30.83 -38.31 55.25
C ASP A 366 32.32 -38.23 55.66
N LEU A 367 32.54 -37.57 56.81
CA LEU A 367 33.67 -37.81 57.71
C LEU A 367 33.37 -39.05 58.56
N GLY A 368 34.35 -39.94 58.67
CA GLY A 368 34.72 -40.49 59.99
C GLY A 368 34.06 -41.80 60.45
N LEU A 369 34.84 -42.88 60.27
CA LEU A 369 35.18 -43.89 61.28
C LEU A 369 34.56 -43.73 62.69
N SER A 370 33.95 -44.82 63.23
CA SER A 370 34.47 -45.51 64.43
C SER A 370 33.84 -46.90 64.68
N THR A 371 34.69 -47.76 65.27
CA THR A 371 34.54 -48.97 66.11
C THR A 371 33.20 -49.33 66.76
#